data_AF-A0A1A0UWJ2-F1
#
_entry.id   AF-A0A1A0UWJ2-F1
#
_cell.length_a   1.000
_cell.length_b   1.000
_cell.length_c   1.000
_cell.angle_alpha   90.00
_cell.angle_beta   90.00
_cell.angle_gamma   90.00
#
_symmetry.space_group_name_H-M   'P 1'
#
loop_
_entity.id
_entity.type
_entity.pdbx_description
1 polymer ?
#
loop_
_entity_poly.entity_id
_entity_poly.type
_entity_poly.pdbx_seq_one_letter_code
_entity_poly.pdbx_strand_id
1 'polypeptide(L)'
;MVITSVGEDAHRVDALLDLGGDERLADGVRQLADAHPQAVMWACTSGSFVFGPDGARQQAAKVAAAAGVPASSTSIAFVDALRHLGIERVAIAASYPHDVAEHFVRFLAADGIEVVAMGSHGIITAAEVGTLEPQRVEQMVTAADHPDAQAVLVPDTAMHTLAIIDRLEAAVGKPVLTANQVTVWKGLQLAGAVPAIAGLGRLFEERL
;
A
#
# COMPACT_ATOMS: atom_id res chain seq x y z
N MET A 1 -6.63 -6.55 -14.89
CA MET A 1 -6.45 -5.31 -14.10
C MET A 1 -7.44 -4.29 -14.63
N VAL A 2 -8.22 -3.66 -13.76
CA VAL A 2 -9.16 -2.59 -14.11
C VAL A 2 -8.66 -1.30 -13.45
N ILE A 3 -8.69 -0.20 -14.18
CA ILE A 3 -8.38 1.14 -13.66
C ILE A 3 -9.72 1.80 -13.36
N THR A 4 -9.99 2.08 -12.08
CA THR A 4 -11.17 2.88 -11.70
C THR A 4 -11.07 4.27 -12.31
N SER A 5 -12.19 4.88 -12.65
CA SER A 5 -12.20 6.24 -13.18
C SER A 5 -11.54 7.19 -12.17
N VAL A 6 -10.61 8.02 -12.65
CA VAL A 6 -9.93 9.04 -11.84
C VAL A 6 -10.58 10.39 -12.18
N GLY A 7 -11.08 11.09 -11.16
CA GLY A 7 -11.54 12.47 -11.32
C GLY A 7 -10.36 13.42 -11.50
N GLU A 8 -9.55 13.53 -10.44
CA GLU A 8 -8.31 14.30 -10.41
C GLU A 8 -7.18 13.39 -9.91
N ASP A 9 -6.07 13.29 -10.66
CA ASP A 9 -4.87 12.54 -10.26
C ASP A 9 -4.00 13.37 -9.31
N ALA A 10 -4.56 13.68 -8.14
CA ALA A 10 -3.93 14.55 -7.14
C ALA A 10 -3.82 13.86 -5.78
N HIS A 11 -2.65 14.01 -5.15
CA HIS A 11 -2.40 13.73 -3.75
C HIS A 11 -2.97 14.86 -2.88
N ARG A 12 -4.30 15.02 -2.92
CA ARG A 12 -5.09 15.95 -2.09
C ARG A 12 -6.26 15.18 -1.48
N VAL A 13 -6.59 15.44 -0.21
CA VAL A 13 -7.52 14.60 0.56
C VAL A 13 -8.90 14.47 -0.09
N ASP A 14 -9.48 15.56 -0.60
CA ASP A 14 -10.78 15.56 -1.31
C ASP A 14 -10.76 14.71 -2.60
N ALA A 15 -9.71 14.81 -3.41
CA ALA A 15 -9.53 14.01 -4.62
C ALA A 15 -9.40 12.51 -4.27
N LEU A 16 -8.69 12.20 -3.18
CA LEU A 16 -8.54 10.82 -2.69
C LEU A 16 -9.85 10.26 -2.12
N LEU A 17 -10.67 11.08 -1.46
CA LEU A 17 -12.00 10.70 -1.00
C LEU A 17 -12.95 10.44 -2.17
N ASP A 18 -12.89 11.24 -3.25
CA ASP A 18 -13.64 10.95 -4.47
C ASP A 18 -13.18 9.64 -5.11
N LEU A 19 -11.87 9.44 -5.26
CA LEU A 19 -11.28 8.22 -5.84
C LEU A 19 -11.74 6.95 -5.12
N GLY A 20 -11.80 6.97 -3.79
CA GLY A 20 -12.27 5.88 -2.95
C GLY A 20 -13.79 5.82 -2.76
N GLY A 21 -14.56 6.60 -3.51
CA GLY A 21 -16.01 6.66 -3.39
C GLY A 21 -16.72 5.37 -3.82
N ASP A 22 -17.84 5.06 -3.16
CA ASP A 22 -18.61 3.84 -3.38
C ASP A 22 -18.97 3.60 -4.85
N GLU A 23 -19.38 4.64 -5.57
CA GLU A 23 -19.78 4.56 -6.98
C GLU A 23 -18.59 4.12 -7.85
N ARG A 24 -17.43 4.75 -7.70
CA ARG A 24 -16.23 4.41 -8.49
C ARG A 24 -15.74 2.99 -8.21
N LEU A 25 -15.78 2.57 -6.95
CA LEU A 25 -15.41 1.20 -6.57
C LEU A 25 -16.38 0.18 -7.17
N ALA A 26 -17.69 0.44 -7.10
CA ALA A 26 -18.70 -0.43 -7.70
C ALA A 26 -18.53 -0.52 -9.23
N ASP A 27 -18.21 0.59 -9.89
CA ASP A 27 -17.94 0.65 -11.32
C ASP A 27 -16.72 -0.19 -11.71
N GLY A 28 -15.64 -0.09 -10.94
CA GLY A 28 -14.44 -0.91 -11.12
C GLY A 28 -14.75 -2.40 -10.98
N VAL A 29 -15.56 -2.79 -9.99
CA VAL A 29 -15.97 -4.19 -9.80
C VAL A 29 -16.81 -4.69 -10.98
N ARG A 30 -17.74 -3.89 -11.51
CA ARG A 30 -18.56 -4.30 -12.67
C ARG A 30 -17.71 -4.60 -13.90
N GLN A 31 -16.61 -3.89 -14.10
CA GLN A 31 -15.68 -4.16 -15.20
C GLN A 31 -14.85 -5.44 -15.00
N LEU A 32 -14.81 -6.00 -13.79
CA LEU A 32 -14.15 -7.28 -13.49
C LEU A 32 -15.07 -8.50 -13.69
N ALA A 33 -16.34 -8.31 -14.06
CA ALA A 33 -17.35 -9.38 -14.11
C ALA A 33 -16.91 -10.59 -14.95
N ASP A 34 -16.30 -10.35 -16.12
CA ASP A 34 -15.88 -11.40 -17.05
C ASP A 34 -14.54 -12.06 -16.67
N ALA A 35 -13.82 -11.51 -15.68
CA ALA A 35 -12.50 -12.00 -15.29
C ALA A 35 -12.56 -13.15 -14.27
N HIS A 36 -13.74 -13.44 -13.70
CA HIS A 36 -13.96 -14.48 -12.67
C HIS A 36 -12.85 -14.54 -11.59
N PRO A 37 -12.52 -13.41 -10.93
CA PRO A 37 -11.42 -13.37 -9.97
C PRO A 37 -11.71 -14.23 -8.74
N GLN A 38 -10.68 -14.82 -8.14
CA GLN A 38 -10.79 -15.51 -6.84
C GLN A 38 -10.77 -14.53 -5.64
N ALA A 39 -10.20 -13.33 -5.84
CA ALA A 39 -10.15 -12.25 -4.87
C ALA A 39 -9.95 -10.91 -5.60
N VAL A 40 -10.32 -9.80 -4.95
CA VAL A 40 -10.18 -8.44 -5.50
C VAL A 40 -9.36 -7.56 -4.55
N MET A 41 -8.41 -6.81 -5.10
CA MET A 41 -7.67 -5.79 -4.35
C MET A 41 -8.07 -4.40 -4.85
N TRP A 42 -8.50 -3.54 -3.93
CA TRP A 42 -8.47 -2.10 -4.13
C TRP A 42 -7.02 -1.62 -4.02
N ALA A 43 -6.33 -1.60 -5.16
CA ALA A 43 -4.91 -1.32 -5.28
C ALA A 43 -4.61 0.18 -5.20
N CYS A 44 -5.00 0.82 -4.10
CA CYS A 44 -4.71 2.21 -3.80
C CYS A 44 -4.46 2.36 -2.30
N THR A 45 -3.27 2.83 -1.93
CA THR A 45 -2.92 3.09 -0.52
C THR A 45 -3.66 4.33 -0.01
N SER A 46 -3.51 5.46 -0.70
CA SER A 46 -4.00 6.78 -0.28
C SER A 46 -5.52 6.90 -0.32
N GLY A 47 -6.17 6.46 -1.40
CA GLY A 47 -7.64 6.42 -1.51
C GLY A 47 -8.33 5.46 -0.54
N SER A 48 -7.57 4.69 0.26
CA SER A 48 -8.13 3.92 1.38
C SER A 48 -7.71 4.44 2.75
N PHE A 49 -6.44 4.81 2.98
CA PHE A 49 -6.05 5.29 4.31
C PHE A 49 -6.67 6.64 4.69
N VAL A 50 -7.03 7.50 3.72
CA VAL A 50 -7.66 8.81 4.04
C VAL A 50 -9.06 8.65 4.65
N PHE A 51 -9.70 7.50 4.43
CA PHE A 51 -10.97 7.11 5.06
C PHE A 51 -10.80 6.57 6.49
N GLY A 52 -9.56 6.43 6.96
CA GLY A 52 -9.26 5.75 8.22
C GLY A 52 -9.50 4.23 8.17
N PRO A 53 -9.20 3.52 9.26
CA PRO A 53 -9.24 2.06 9.29
C PRO A 53 -10.66 1.50 9.10
N ASP A 54 -11.68 2.13 9.70
CA ASP A 54 -13.07 1.69 9.54
C ASP A 54 -13.61 1.95 8.14
N GLY A 55 -13.30 3.11 7.57
CA GLY A 55 -13.71 3.44 6.20
C GLY A 55 -13.03 2.54 5.16
N ALA A 56 -11.74 2.25 5.31
CA ALA A 56 -11.04 1.29 4.46
C ALA A 56 -11.65 -0.12 4.54
N ARG A 57 -11.99 -0.58 5.75
CA ARG A 57 -12.70 -1.87 5.94
C ARG A 57 -14.07 -1.86 5.29
N GLN A 58 -14.81 -0.75 5.38
CA GLN A 58 -16.11 -0.59 4.75
C GLN A 58 -15.99 -0.61 3.21
N GLN A 59 -15.00 0.09 2.63
CA GLN A 59 -14.71 0.06 1.21
C GLN A 59 -14.45 -1.39 0.74
N ALA A 60 -13.54 -2.09 1.42
CA ALA A 60 -13.21 -3.48 1.11
C ALA A 60 -14.43 -4.41 1.21
N ALA A 61 -15.26 -4.26 2.24
CA ALA A 61 -16.48 -5.05 2.41
C ALA A 61 -17.49 -4.82 1.28
N LYS A 62 -17.67 -3.57 0.83
CA LYS A 62 -18.54 -3.23 -0.31
C LYS A 62 -18.01 -3.81 -1.62
N VAL A 63 -16.70 -3.71 -1.86
CA VAL A 63 -16.05 -4.33 -3.02
C VAL A 63 -16.25 -5.85 -3.00
N ALA A 64 -16.05 -6.50 -1.85
CA ALA A 64 -16.26 -7.95 -1.71
C ALA A 64 -17.71 -8.34 -1.99
N ALA A 65 -18.67 -7.61 -1.42
CA ALA A 65 -20.10 -7.86 -1.64
C ALA A 65 -20.50 -7.71 -3.12
N ALA A 66 -19.97 -6.68 -3.81
CA ALA A 66 -20.25 -6.45 -5.21
C ALA A 66 -19.57 -7.49 -6.13
N ALA A 67 -18.36 -7.95 -5.78
CA ALA A 67 -17.61 -8.90 -6.57
C ALA A 67 -18.01 -10.36 -6.33
N GLY A 68 -18.67 -10.64 -5.20
CA GLY A 68 -19.02 -12.00 -4.76
C GLY A 68 -17.82 -12.84 -4.29
N VAL A 69 -16.66 -12.21 -4.09
CA VAL A 69 -15.40 -12.85 -3.67
C VAL A 69 -14.68 -12.00 -2.62
N PRO A 70 -13.75 -12.56 -1.82
CA PRO A 70 -13.01 -11.79 -0.83
C PRO A 70 -12.30 -10.57 -1.44
N ALA A 71 -12.30 -9.45 -0.71
CA ALA A 71 -11.60 -8.25 -1.12
C ALA A 71 -10.90 -7.52 0.03
N SER A 72 -9.88 -6.73 -0.31
CA SER A 72 -9.12 -5.89 0.62
C SER A 72 -8.58 -4.64 -0.10
N SER A 73 -7.87 -3.78 0.62
CA SER A 73 -7.16 -2.61 0.08
C SER A 73 -5.66 -2.68 0.37
N THR A 74 -4.88 -1.83 -0.30
CA THR A 74 -3.44 -1.68 -0.05
C THR A 74 -3.12 -1.18 1.37
N SER A 75 -3.90 -0.26 1.92
CA SER A 75 -3.70 0.22 3.30
C SER A 75 -3.91 -0.89 4.34
N ILE A 76 -4.96 -1.70 4.18
CA ILE A 76 -5.20 -2.89 5.02
C ILE A 76 -4.06 -3.90 4.83
N ALA A 77 -3.59 -4.09 3.59
CA ALA A 77 -2.49 -5.01 3.29
C ALA A 77 -1.19 -4.66 4.02
N PHE A 78 -0.89 -3.37 4.23
CA PHE A 78 0.24 -2.94 5.05
C PHE A 78 0.12 -3.42 6.49
N VAL A 79 -1.02 -3.19 7.13
CA VAL A 79 -1.26 -3.62 8.52
C VAL A 79 -1.17 -5.13 8.64
N ASP A 80 -1.76 -5.87 7.70
CA ASP A 80 -1.73 -7.33 7.72
C ASP A 80 -0.31 -7.90 7.48
N ALA A 81 0.48 -7.27 6.60
CA ALA A 81 1.87 -7.65 6.38
C ALA A 81 2.74 -7.38 7.63
N LEU A 82 2.53 -6.24 8.30
CA LEU A 82 3.24 -5.93 9.55
C LEU A 82 2.91 -6.91 10.66
N ARG A 83 1.62 -7.26 10.82
CA ARG A 83 1.17 -8.29 11.77
C ARG A 83 1.76 -9.65 11.46
N HIS A 84 1.79 -10.02 10.18
CA HIS A 84 2.38 -11.27 9.73
C HIS A 84 3.87 -11.37 10.11
N LEU A 85 4.61 -10.25 10.05
CA LEU A 85 6.02 -10.18 10.42
C LEU A 85 6.26 -9.90 11.91
N GLY A 86 5.21 -9.70 12.72
CA GLY A 86 5.35 -9.33 14.14
C GLY A 86 6.04 -7.98 14.35
N ILE A 87 5.82 -7.02 13.43
CA ILE A 87 6.44 -5.69 13.45
C ILE A 87 5.47 -4.66 14.02
N GLU A 88 5.95 -3.85 14.96
CA GLU A 88 5.16 -2.83 15.65
C GLU A 88 5.75 -1.42 15.53
N ARG A 89 7.04 -1.27 15.22
CA ARG A 89 7.72 0.02 15.02
C ARG A 89 8.26 0.16 13.61
N VAL A 90 7.87 1.21 12.91
CA VAL A 90 8.21 1.42 11.49
C VAL A 90 8.70 2.83 11.21
N ALA A 91 9.45 2.98 10.12
CA ALA A 91 9.69 4.25 9.46
C ALA A 91 8.89 4.33 8.15
N ILE A 92 8.55 5.54 7.71
CA ILE A 92 7.79 5.76 6.46
C ILE A 92 8.61 6.57 5.47
N ALA A 93 8.79 6.05 4.26
CA ALA A 93 9.38 6.74 3.11
C ALA A 93 8.27 7.09 2.10
N ALA A 94 7.55 8.19 2.34
CA ALA A 94 6.44 8.63 1.48
C ALA A 94 6.91 9.59 0.36
N SER A 95 6.34 9.43 -0.84
CA SER A 95 6.32 10.44 -1.92
C SER A 95 5.43 11.63 -1.58
N TYR A 96 4.36 11.38 -0.83
CA TYR A 96 3.23 12.29 -0.63
C TYR A 96 3.61 13.65 0.00
N PRO A 97 2.73 14.66 -0.16
CA PRO A 97 2.68 15.80 0.75
C PRO A 97 2.55 15.35 2.21
N HIS A 98 3.09 16.15 3.11
CA HIS A 98 3.21 15.78 4.53
C HIS A 98 1.85 15.50 5.18
N ASP A 99 0.87 16.36 4.94
CA ASP A 99 -0.51 16.24 5.43
C ASP A 99 -1.19 14.95 4.96
N VAL A 100 -0.95 14.53 3.72
CA VAL A 100 -1.45 13.25 3.20
C VAL A 100 -0.72 12.08 3.86
N ALA A 101 0.61 12.15 4.02
CA ALA A 101 1.38 11.10 4.69
C ALA A 101 0.96 10.89 6.15
N GLU A 102 0.58 11.96 6.87
CA GLU A 102 0.08 11.86 8.24
C GLU A 102 -1.22 11.04 8.37
N HIS A 103 -2.06 10.99 7.34
CA HIS A 103 -3.23 10.09 7.35
C HIS A 103 -2.81 8.63 7.41
N PHE A 104 -1.70 8.26 6.74
CA PHE A 104 -1.17 6.90 6.81
C PHE A 104 -0.58 6.60 8.19
N VAL A 105 0.08 7.57 8.83
CA VAL A 105 0.52 7.44 10.23
C VAL A 105 -0.67 7.14 11.16
N ARG A 106 -1.74 7.93 11.05
CA ARG A 106 -2.97 7.73 11.85
C ARG A 106 -3.63 6.37 11.57
N PHE A 107 -3.62 5.94 10.32
CA PHE A 107 -4.15 4.65 9.90
C PHE A 107 -3.40 3.49 10.58
N LEU A 108 -2.07 3.52 10.56
CA LEU A 108 -1.21 2.52 11.20
C LEU A 108 -1.36 2.52 12.73
N ALA A 109 -1.40 3.71 13.33
CA ALA A 109 -1.54 3.87 14.79
C ALA A 109 -2.83 3.27 15.35
N ALA A 110 -3.91 3.27 14.56
CA ALA A 110 -5.18 2.67 14.96
C ALA A 110 -5.10 1.13 15.14
N ASP A 111 -4.09 0.49 14.54
CA ASP A 111 -3.81 -0.93 14.66
C ASP A 111 -2.59 -1.22 15.55
N GLY A 112 -2.15 -0.24 16.35
CA GLY A 112 -1.07 -0.38 17.33
C GLY A 112 0.35 -0.26 16.76
N ILE A 113 0.49 0.17 15.51
CA ILE A 113 1.79 0.37 14.86
C ILE A 113 2.31 1.78 15.18
N GLU A 114 3.48 1.86 15.79
CA GLU A 114 4.19 3.10 16.07
C GLU A 114 5.06 3.52 14.87
N VAL A 115 4.90 4.76 14.42
CA VAL A 115 5.75 5.36 13.40
C VAL A 115 6.82 6.19 14.08
N VAL A 116 8.07 5.69 14.08
CA VAL A 116 9.20 6.33 14.78
C VAL A 116 9.90 7.40 13.91
N ALA A 117 9.73 7.33 12.59
CA ALA A 117 10.25 8.33 11.65
C ALA A 117 9.39 8.39 10.38
N MET A 118 9.30 9.57 9.78
CA MET A 118 8.59 9.77 8.51
C MET A 118 9.35 10.76 7.63
N GLY A 119 9.67 10.33 6.41
CA GLY A 119 10.08 11.18 5.31
C GLY A 119 8.92 11.40 4.34
N SER A 120 8.71 12.65 3.90
CA SER A 120 7.71 13.05 2.91
C SER A 120 8.35 13.91 1.83
N HIS A 121 8.05 13.65 0.55
CA HIS A 121 8.74 14.29 -0.59
C HIS A 121 7.87 15.25 -1.40
N GLY A 122 6.62 15.49 -0.98
CA GLY A 122 5.79 16.58 -1.51
C GLY A 122 5.33 16.41 -2.96
N ILE A 123 5.42 15.20 -3.52
CA ILE A 123 5.05 14.92 -4.90
C ILE A 123 3.51 14.92 -5.02
N ILE A 124 2.96 15.75 -5.89
CA ILE A 124 1.53 16.09 -5.88
C ILE A 124 0.70 15.13 -6.74
N THR A 125 1.30 14.38 -7.67
CA THR A 125 0.54 13.50 -8.60
C THR A 125 1.12 12.09 -8.64
N ALA A 126 0.28 11.08 -8.90
CA ALA A 126 0.76 9.71 -9.09
C ALA A 126 1.59 9.59 -10.37
N ALA A 127 1.24 10.34 -11.43
CA ALA A 127 2.02 10.40 -12.66
C ALA A 127 3.49 10.80 -12.43
N GLU A 128 3.74 11.82 -11.61
CA GLU A 128 5.12 12.24 -11.28
C GLU A 128 5.86 11.14 -10.48
N VAL A 129 5.18 10.52 -9.51
CA VAL A 129 5.75 9.38 -8.76
C VAL A 129 6.15 8.22 -9.69
N GLY A 130 5.35 7.93 -10.71
CA GLY A 130 5.64 6.88 -11.70
C GLY A 130 6.90 7.12 -12.54
N THR A 131 7.46 8.32 -12.51
CA THR A 131 8.72 8.66 -13.19
C THR A 131 9.95 8.60 -12.29
N LEU A 132 9.79 8.27 -10.99
CA LEU A 132 10.91 8.17 -10.08
C LEU A 132 11.85 7.02 -10.45
N GLU A 133 13.11 7.37 -10.68
CA GLU A 133 14.17 6.40 -10.91
C GLU A 133 14.44 5.55 -9.65
N PRO A 134 14.84 4.28 -9.80
CA PRO A 134 15.13 3.38 -8.68
C PRO A 134 16.09 3.94 -7.62
N GLN A 135 17.12 4.67 -8.07
CA GLN A 135 18.10 5.32 -7.20
C GLN A 135 17.45 6.39 -6.32
N ARG A 136 16.45 7.09 -6.84
CA ARG A 136 15.72 8.10 -6.08
C ARG A 136 14.86 7.43 -5.01
N VAL A 137 14.19 6.34 -5.34
CA VAL A 137 13.42 5.55 -4.35
C VAL A 137 14.32 5.01 -3.24
N GLU A 138 15.50 4.48 -3.58
CA GLU A 138 16.48 4.04 -2.57
C GLU A 138 16.93 5.18 -1.66
N GLN A 139 17.23 6.36 -2.21
CA GLN A 139 17.57 7.54 -1.40
C GLN A 139 16.44 7.92 -0.44
N MET A 140 15.19 7.85 -0.88
CA MET A 140 14.02 8.13 -0.03
C MET A 140 13.92 7.13 1.12
N VAL A 141 14.13 5.84 0.84
CA VAL A 141 14.10 4.76 1.84
C VAL A 141 15.22 4.92 2.86
N THR A 142 16.46 5.10 2.40
CA THR A 142 17.63 5.26 3.28
C THR A 142 17.54 6.54 4.12
N ALA A 143 17.01 7.63 3.56
CA ALA A 143 16.86 8.88 4.30
C ALA A 143 15.75 8.84 5.36
N ALA A 144 14.72 8.02 5.15
CA ALA A 144 13.62 7.86 6.09
C ALA A 144 13.91 6.85 7.21
N ASP A 145 14.91 5.97 7.04
CA ASP A 145 15.21 4.93 8.01
C ASP A 145 15.59 5.49 9.38
N HIS A 146 15.31 4.71 10.42
CA HIS A 146 15.57 5.05 11.82
C HIS A 146 16.08 3.84 12.61
N PRO A 147 17.05 3.98 13.53
CA PRO A 147 17.56 2.85 14.32
C PRO A 147 16.48 2.06 15.08
N ASP A 148 15.46 2.74 15.58
CA ASP A 148 14.37 2.10 16.34
C ASP A 148 13.28 1.46 15.46
N ALA A 149 13.31 1.70 14.14
CA ALA A 149 12.38 1.10 13.19
C ALA A 149 12.78 -0.34 12.87
N GLN A 150 11.81 -1.25 12.93
CA GLN A 150 11.97 -2.65 12.56
C GLN A 150 11.75 -2.87 11.05
N ALA A 151 11.04 -1.97 10.36
CA ALA A 151 10.88 -1.96 8.90
C ALA A 151 10.70 -0.54 8.36
N VAL A 152 10.91 -0.36 7.06
CA VAL A 152 10.61 0.88 6.31
C VAL A 152 9.43 0.64 5.38
N LEU A 153 8.45 1.54 5.37
CA LEU A 153 7.26 1.47 4.53
C LEU A 153 7.38 2.42 3.34
N VAL A 154 7.06 1.95 2.13
CA VAL A 154 6.99 2.75 0.90
C VAL A 154 5.55 2.71 0.39
N PRO A 155 4.67 3.60 0.88
CA PRO A 155 3.22 3.43 0.78
C PRO A 155 2.59 3.93 -0.54
N ASP A 156 3.29 3.88 -1.68
CA ASP A 156 2.77 4.39 -2.95
C ASP A 156 2.78 3.33 -4.07
N THR A 157 1.59 3.05 -4.62
CA THR A 157 1.39 2.09 -5.71
C THR A 157 1.89 2.61 -7.06
N ALA A 158 2.10 3.91 -7.22
CA ALA A 158 2.67 4.47 -8.45
C ALA A 158 4.19 4.28 -8.55
N MET A 159 4.88 4.02 -7.43
CA MET A 159 6.33 3.78 -7.46
C MET A 159 6.65 2.40 -8.03
N HIS A 160 7.58 2.32 -8.98
CA HIS A 160 8.02 1.05 -9.56
C HIS A 160 9.03 0.32 -8.65
N THR A 161 8.55 -0.29 -7.57
CA THR A 161 9.40 -0.88 -6.52
C THR A 161 9.71 -2.36 -6.66
N LEU A 162 8.87 -3.15 -7.36
CA LEU A 162 8.93 -4.62 -7.32
C LEU A 162 10.31 -5.19 -7.70
N ALA A 163 10.99 -4.58 -8.68
CA ALA A 163 12.29 -5.07 -9.16
C ALA A 163 13.48 -4.68 -8.27
N ILE A 164 13.26 -3.91 -7.20
CA ILE A 164 14.33 -3.36 -6.36
C ILE A 164 14.14 -3.62 -4.87
N ILE A 165 13.15 -4.42 -4.45
CA ILE A 165 12.85 -4.64 -3.03
C ILE A 165 14.08 -5.16 -2.27
N ASP A 166 14.74 -6.20 -2.77
CA ASP A 166 15.95 -6.75 -2.13
C ASP A 166 17.08 -5.71 -2.00
N ARG A 167 17.21 -4.84 -3.02
CA ARG A 167 18.18 -3.75 -3.01
C ARG A 167 17.82 -2.71 -1.93
N LEU A 168 16.53 -2.39 -1.79
CA LEU A 168 16.05 -1.50 -0.72
C LEU A 168 16.32 -2.12 0.66
N GLU A 169 15.98 -3.39 0.86
CA GLU A 169 16.24 -4.09 2.12
C GLU A 169 17.74 -4.17 2.45
N ALA A 170 18.60 -4.40 1.44
CA ALA A 170 20.04 -4.41 1.62
C ALA A 170 20.58 -3.02 2.03
N ALA A 171 19.99 -1.94 1.51
CA ALA A 171 20.42 -0.57 1.81
C ALA A 171 20.16 -0.17 3.28
N VAL A 172 19.07 -0.65 3.89
CA VAL A 172 18.69 -0.33 5.28
C VAL A 172 18.88 -1.48 6.28
N GLY A 173 19.24 -2.67 5.81
CA GLY A 173 19.47 -3.86 6.65
C GLY A 173 18.20 -4.46 7.29
N LYS A 174 17.01 -3.93 7.01
CA LYS A 174 15.72 -4.35 7.59
C LYS A 174 14.64 -4.54 6.50
N PRO A 175 13.51 -5.21 6.80
CA PRO A 175 12.43 -5.37 5.84
C PRO A 175 11.96 -4.03 5.27
N VAL A 176 11.69 -4.01 3.97
CA VAL A 176 11.11 -2.85 3.28
C VAL A 176 9.79 -3.31 2.68
N LEU A 177 8.69 -2.75 3.17
CA LEU A 177 7.35 -3.07 2.68
C LEU A 177 6.90 -2.00 1.70
N THR A 178 6.71 -2.39 0.44
CA THR A 178 6.23 -1.47 -0.61
C THR A 178 4.77 -1.73 -0.95
N ALA A 179 4.04 -0.69 -1.34
CA ALA A 179 2.60 -0.76 -1.61
C ALA A 179 2.25 -1.84 -2.64
N ASN A 180 3.05 -1.98 -3.69
CA ASN A 180 2.86 -3.00 -4.71
C ASN A 180 3.01 -4.41 -4.14
N GLN A 181 4.07 -4.67 -3.37
CA GLN A 181 4.37 -6.00 -2.86
C GLN A 181 3.32 -6.45 -1.83
N VAL A 182 2.90 -5.56 -0.91
CA VAL A 182 1.90 -5.91 0.11
C VAL A 182 0.53 -6.13 -0.54
N THR A 183 0.21 -5.39 -1.60
CA THR A 183 -1.03 -5.58 -2.37
C THR A 183 -1.08 -6.95 -3.01
N VAL A 184 0.01 -7.36 -3.67
CA VAL A 184 0.12 -8.70 -4.28
C VAL A 184 0.07 -9.79 -3.21
N TRP A 185 0.83 -9.63 -2.11
CA TRP A 185 0.85 -10.55 -0.99
C TRP A 185 -0.55 -10.77 -0.41
N LYS A 186 -1.29 -9.69 -0.15
CA LYS A 186 -2.65 -9.76 0.40
C LYS A 186 -3.63 -10.39 -0.58
N GLY A 187 -3.53 -10.06 -1.87
CA GLY A 187 -4.35 -10.68 -2.91
C GLY A 187 -4.15 -12.20 -2.99
N LEU A 188 -2.90 -12.66 -2.95
CA LEU A 188 -2.56 -14.09 -2.92
C LEU A 188 -3.04 -14.78 -1.63
N GLN A 189 -2.91 -14.09 -0.48
CA GLN A 189 -3.45 -14.58 0.78
C GLN A 189 -4.97 -14.78 0.71
N LEU A 190 -5.72 -13.83 0.14
CA LEU A 190 -7.16 -13.95 -0.06
C LEU A 190 -7.55 -15.06 -1.04
N ALA A 191 -6.71 -15.31 -2.06
CA ALA A 191 -6.90 -16.40 -3.01
C ALA A 191 -6.51 -17.79 -2.46
N GLY A 192 -5.85 -17.83 -1.29
CA GLY A 192 -5.70 -19.04 -0.47
C GLY A 192 -4.26 -19.40 -0.08
N ALA A 193 -3.25 -18.98 -0.83
CA ALA A 193 -1.85 -19.26 -0.47
C ALA A 193 -0.89 -18.19 -1.01
N VAL A 194 0.09 -17.85 -0.19
CA VAL A 194 1.24 -17.02 -0.60
C VAL A 194 2.42 -17.95 -0.86
N PRO A 195 2.81 -18.19 -2.12
CA PRO A 195 4.02 -18.96 -2.41
C PRO A 195 5.26 -18.13 -2.01
N ALA A 196 6.36 -18.82 -1.73
CA ALA A 196 7.64 -18.15 -1.60
C ALA A 196 8.08 -17.61 -2.97
N ILE A 197 8.43 -16.34 -3.06
CA ILE A 197 8.86 -15.68 -4.30
C ILE A 197 10.15 -14.93 -4.02
N ALA A 198 11.27 -15.45 -4.54
CA ALA A 198 12.55 -14.78 -4.45
C ALA A 198 12.52 -13.42 -5.17
N GLY A 199 13.20 -12.42 -4.62
CA GLY A 199 13.26 -11.08 -5.21
C GLY A 199 12.15 -10.14 -4.77
N LEU A 200 11.18 -10.60 -3.97
CA LEU A 200 10.10 -9.77 -3.42
C LEU A 200 10.28 -9.45 -1.93
N GLY A 201 11.54 -9.49 -1.45
CA GLY A 201 11.92 -9.18 -0.08
C GLY A 201 11.43 -10.18 0.97
N ARG A 202 11.76 -9.89 2.23
CA ARG A 202 11.50 -10.77 3.37
C ARG A 202 10.03 -11.16 3.55
N LEU A 203 9.10 -10.30 3.13
CA LEU A 203 7.65 -10.58 3.18
C LEU A 203 7.25 -11.86 2.40
N PHE A 204 7.94 -12.17 1.31
CA PHE A 204 7.66 -13.35 0.48
C PHE A 204 8.62 -14.51 0.74
N GLU A 205 9.62 -14.35 1.60
CA GLU A 205 10.63 -15.38 1.88
C GLU A 205 10.42 -16.05 3.24
N GLU A 206 9.91 -15.29 4.23
CA GLU A 206 9.64 -15.82 5.56
C GLU A 206 8.37 -16.70 5.56
N ARG A 207 8.55 -18.00 5.80
CA ARG A 207 7.45 -18.90 6.17
C ARG A 207 7.45 -19.01 7.69
N LEU A 208 6.41 -18.47 8.34
CA LEU A 208 6.09 -18.84 9.72
C LEU A 208 5.71 -20.32 9.82
#